data_AF-A0A088T0W0-F1
#
_entry.id   AF-A0A088T0W0-F1
#
_cell.length_a   1.000
_cell.length_b   1.000
_cell.length_c   1.000
_cell.angle_alpha   90.00
_cell.angle_beta   90.00
_cell.angle_gamma   90.00
#
_symmetry.space_group_name_H-M   'P 1'
#
loop_
_entity.id
_entity.type
_entity.pdbx_description
1 polymer ?
#
loop_
_entity_poly.entity_id
_entity_poly.type
_entity_poly.pdbx_seq_one_letter_code
_entity_poly.pdbx_strand_id
1 'polypeptide(L)'
;MTSKSQEVNVLFEKWILDADTKLDREELFSNVKSYLESTHPEICGKCIPCRDGVVKLESLFEQYIQGEATLKTLKEIERIVYNLRASRCSVGLDIGKNMEVVLENSYNILYNPVKKY
;
A
#
# COMPACT_ATOMS: atom_id res chain seq x y z
N MET A 1 24.84 19.97 11.58
CA MET A 1 25.24 19.94 10.16
C MET A 1 24.59 18.70 9.56
N THR A 2 23.63 18.87 8.66
CA THR A 2 23.05 17.75 7.91
C THR A 2 24.15 17.08 7.10
N SER A 3 24.26 15.75 7.13
CA SER A 3 25.20 15.04 6.27
C SER A 3 24.73 15.11 4.81
N LYS A 4 25.66 14.99 3.85
CA LYS A 4 25.31 14.89 2.42
C LYS A 4 24.29 13.76 2.14
N SER A 5 24.32 12.68 2.92
CA SER A 5 23.32 11.60 2.83
C SER A 5 21.93 12.01 3.30
N GLN A 6 21.82 12.88 4.30
CA GLN A 6 20.53 13.40 4.76
C GLN A 6 19.90 14.34 3.72
N GLU A 7 20.70 15.10 2.98
CA GLU A 7 20.21 15.95 1.89
C GLU A 7 19.64 15.14 0.72
N VAL A 8 20.29 14.03 0.38
CA VAL A 8 19.85 13.12 -0.69
C VAL A 8 18.49 12.47 -0.35
N ASN A 9 18.32 11.96 0.87
CA ASN A 9 17.04 11.35 1.26
C ASN A 9 15.87 12.33 1.21
N VAL A 10 16.08 13.58 1.63
CA VAL A 10 15.05 14.62 1.56
C VAL A 10 14.65 14.93 0.10
N LEU A 11 15.61 14.92 -0.82
CA LEU A 11 15.32 15.10 -2.25
C LEU A 11 14.53 13.91 -2.82
N PHE A 12 14.90 12.67 -2.46
CA PHE A 12 14.16 11.47 -2.86
C PHE A 12 12.73 11.47 -2.30
N GLU A 13 12.54 11.80 -1.02
CA GLU A 13 11.21 11.91 -0.42
C GLU A 13 10.35 12.93 -1.18
N LYS A 14 10.88 14.13 -1.45
CA LYS A 14 10.15 15.14 -2.24
C LYS A 14 9.80 14.61 -3.64
N TRP A 15 10.74 13.97 -4.32
CA TRP A 15 10.50 13.42 -5.65
C TRP A 15 9.38 12.38 -5.66
N ILE A 16 9.35 11.48 -4.68
CA ILE A 16 8.29 10.46 -4.54
C ILE A 16 6.93 11.11 -4.28
N LEU A 17 6.89 12.18 -3.49
CA LEU A 17 5.64 12.90 -3.18
C LEU A 17 5.10 13.71 -4.38
N ASP A 18 5.99 14.21 -5.23
CA ASP A 18 5.66 15.02 -6.41
C ASP A 18 5.67 14.19 -7.72
N ALA A 19 5.81 12.87 -7.64
CA ALA A 19 5.89 12.00 -8.81
C ALA A 19 4.55 11.96 -9.57
N ASP A 20 4.62 11.82 -10.89
CA ASP A 20 3.46 11.53 -11.74
C ASP A 20 3.23 10.02 -11.86
N THR A 21 1.96 9.63 -11.85
CA THR A 21 1.53 8.22 -11.99
C THR A 21 0.56 8.09 -13.14
N LYS A 22 0.53 6.90 -13.76
CA LYS A 22 -0.38 6.63 -14.87
C LYS A 22 -1.83 6.42 -14.42
N LEU A 23 -2.02 5.91 -13.21
CA LEU A 23 -3.34 5.71 -12.61
C LEU A 23 -3.74 7.01 -11.92
N ASP A 24 -5.01 7.40 -12.06
CA ASP A 24 -5.58 8.45 -11.24
C ASP A 24 -5.97 7.92 -9.84
N ARG A 25 -6.35 8.82 -8.93
CA ARG A 25 -6.65 8.49 -7.54
C ARG A 25 -7.83 7.52 -7.40
N GLU A 26 -8.93 7.79 -8.09
CA GLU A 26 -10.16 7.01 -7.95
C GLU A 26 -9.97 5.62 -8.55
N GLU A 27 -9.33 5.57 -9.72
CA GLU A 27 -8.97 4.34 -10.41
C GLU A 27 -8.05 3.47 -9.56
N LEU A 28 -7.02 4.05 -8.92
CA LEU A 28 -6.08 3.30 -8.07
C LEU A 28 -6.80 2.59 -6.92
N PHE A 29 -7.58 3.32 -6.11
CA PHE A 29 -8.17 2.75 -4.90
C PHE A 29 -9.22 1.70 -5.22
N SER A 30 -10.06 1.96 -6.22
CA SER A 30 -11.08 1.00 -6.69
C SER A 30 -10.45 -0.26 -7.28
N ASN A 31 -9.41 -0.12 -8.11
CA ASN A 31 -8.74 -1.26 -8.74
C ASN A 31 -7.98 -2.12 -7.73
N VAL A 32 -7.32 -1.50 -6.75
CA VAL A 32 -6.63 -2.24 -5.68
C VAL A 32 -7.62 -3.03 -4.84
N LYS A 33 -8.75 -2.42 -4.45
CA LYS A 33 -9.79 -3.12 -3.69
C LYS A 33 -10.33 -4.31 -4.48
N SER A 34 -10.69 -4.10 -5.75
CA SER A 34 -11.18 -5.15 -6.65
C SER A 34 -10.15 -6.28 -6.84
N TYR A 35 -8.87 -5.94 -6.94
CA TYR A 35 -7.79 -6.92 -7.01
C TYR A 35 -7.74 -7.77 -5.73
N LEU A 36 -7.74 -7.16 -4.54
CA LEU A 36 -7.69 -7.88 -3.27
C LEU A 36 -8.89 -8.82 -3.12
N GLU A 37 -10.11 -8.35 -3.42
CA GLU A 37 -11.32 -9.17 -3.41
C GLU A 37 -11.22 -10.36 -4.37
N SER A 38 -10.66 -10.15 -5.57
CA SER A 38 -10.47 -11.20 -6.56
C SER A 38 -9.51 -12.30 -6.10
N THR A 39 -8.65 -12.03 -5.12
CA THR A 39 -7.70 -13.01 -4.59
C THR A 39 -8.31 -13.96 -3.56
N HIS A 40 -9.51 -13.66 -3.03
CA HIS A 40 -10.14 -14.46 -1.97
C HIS A 40 -10.29 -15.96 -2.30
N PRO A 41 -10.73 -16.36 -3.52
CA PRO A 41 -10.84 -17.76 -3.88
C PRO A 41 -9.50 -18.53 -3.83
N GLU A 42 -8.37 -17.82 -3.98
CA GLU A 42 -7.02 -18.39 -4.01
C GLU A 42 -6.41 -18.54 -2.59
N ILE A 43 -7.03 -17.95 -1.56
CA ILE A 43 -6.51 -17.94 -0.19
C ILE A 43 -7.02 -19.16 0.59
N CYS A 44 -6.10 -20.06 0.94
CA CYS A 44 -6.43 -21.29 1.69
C CYS A 44 -6.63 -21.11 3.21
N GLY A 45 -6.37 -19.92 3.76
CA GLY A 45 -6.57 -19.61 5.19
C GLY A 45 -5.51 -20.15 6.17
N LYS A 46 -4.45 -20.83 5.70
CA LYS A 46 -3.49 -21.53 6.58
C LYS A 46 -2.49 -20.64 7.32
N CYS A 47 -2.17 -19.45 6.81
CA CYS A 47 -1.21 -18.53 7.44
C CYS A 47 -1.84 -17.16 7.72
N ILE A 48 -1.62 -16.64 8.94
CA ILE A 48 -2.19 -15.39 9.45
C ILE A 48 -1.86 -14.19 8.54
N PRO A 49 -0.62 -14.00 8.06
CA PRO A 49 -0.30 -12.84 7.24
C PRO A 49 -1.16 -12.74 5.97
N CYS A 50 -1.39 -13.86 5.28
CA CYS A 50 -2.22 -13.89 4.08
C CYS A 50 -3.72 -13.84 4.42
N ARG A 51 -4.20 -14.74 5.29
CA ARG A 51 -5.63 -14.86 5.61
C ARG A 51 -6.21 -13.56 6.18
N ASP A 52 -5.54 -12.99 7.17
CA ASP A 52 -6.08 -11.83 7.91
C ASP A 52 -5.55 -10.52 7.32
N GLY A 53 -4.34 -10.53 6.74
CA GLY A 53 -3.73 -9.34 6.15
C GLY A 53 -4.43 -8.86 4.88
N VAL A 54 -4.89 -9.76 4.00
CA VAL A 54 -5.59 -9.36 2.76
C VAL A 54 -6.91 -8.67 3.08
N VAL A 55 -7.73 -9.27 3.95
CA VAL A 55 -8.98 -8.66 4.42
C VAL A 55 -8.72 -7.33 5.13
N LYS A 56 -7.63 -7.24 5.91
CA LYS A 56 -7.27 -5.99 6.57
C LYS A 56 -6.88 -4.91 5.55
N LEU A 57 -6.13 -5.25 4.50
CA LEU A 57 -5.79 -4.31 3.42
C LEU A 57 -7.05 -3.79 2.73
N GLU A 58 -7.99 -4.67 2.39
CA GLU A 58 -9.28 -4.28 1.79
C GLU A 58 -9.99 -3.22 2.64
N SER A 59 -10.09 -3.44 3.96
CA SER A 59 -10.71 -2.48 4.88
C SER A 59 -9.99 -1.12 4.98
N LEU A 60 -8.69 -1.09 4.68
CA LEU A 60 -7.90 0.15 4.68
C LEU A 60 -8.07 0.91 3.38
N PHE A 61 -8.13 0.20 2.23
CA PHE A 61 -8.45 0.81 0.95
C PHE A 61 -9.90 1.29 0.88
N GLU A 62 -10.82 0.64 1.58
CA GLU A 62 -12.18 1.15 1.75
C GLU A 62 -12.20 2.51 2.47
N GLN A 63 -11.38 2.72 3.51
CA GLN A 63 -11.25 4.04 4.14
C GLN A 63 -10.73 5.11 3.18
N TYR A 64 -9.87 4.74 2.22
CA TYR A 64 -9.42 5.67 1.18
C TYR A 64 -10.56 6.05 0.23
N ILE A 65 -11.38 5.08 -0.19
CA ILE A 65 -12.56 5.30 -1.03
C ILE A 65 -13.58 6.20 -0.31
N GLN A 66 -13.77 6.00 1.00
CA GLN A 66 -14.70 6.79 1.83
C GLN A 66 -14.15 8.17 2.24
N GLY A 67 -12.89 8.47 1.94
CA GLY A 67 -12.25 9.74 2.33
C GLY A 67 -11.93 9.84 3.83
N GLU A 68 -11.94 8.72 4.56
CA GLU A 68 -11.65 8.64 6.00
C GLU A 68 -10.20 8.26 6.32
N ALA A 69 -9.41 7.94 5.29
CA ALA A 69 -8.02 7.54 5.44
C ALA A 69 -7.16 8.63 6.10
N THR A 70 -6.23 8.19 6.94
CA THR A 70 -5.26 9.07 7.62
C THR A 70 -3.84 8.58 7.38
N LEU A 71 -2.83 9.36 7.80
CA LEU A 71 -1.43 8.91 7.73
C LEU A 71 -1.21 7.60 8.50
N LYS A 72 -2.02 7.34 9.54
CA LYS A 72 -2.01 6.06 10.26
C LYS A 72 -2.51 4.92 9.37
N THR A 73 -3.51 5.17 8.53
CA THR A 73 -4.02 4.22 7.54
C THR A 73 -2.92 3.85 6.54
N LEU A 74 -2.20 4.83 5.98
CA LEU A 74 -1.08 4.58 5.05
C LEU A 74 0.02 3.71 5.69
N LYS A 75 0.47 4.08 6.89
CA LYS A 75 1.50 3.31 7.63
C LYS A 75 1.05 1.89 7.96
N GLU A 76 -0.25 1.71 8.23
CA GLU A 76 -0.80 0.39 8.48
C GLU A 76 -0.81 -0.47 7.20
N ILE A 77 -1.13 0.12 6.05
CA ILE A 77 -1.02 -0.55 4.74
C ILE A 77 0.42 -1.00 4.49
N GLU A 78 1.40 -0.09 4.61
CA GLU A 78 2.83 -0.41 4.45
C GLU A 78 3.25 -1.60 5.34
N ARG A 79 2.82 -1.59 6.61
CA ARG A 79 3.11 -2.65 7.57
C ARG A 79 2.51 -4.00 7.15
N ILE A 80 1.25 -4.01 6.71
CA ILE A 80 0.59 -5.26 6.30
C ILE A 80 1.20 -5.81 5.01
N VAL A 81 1.48 -4.94 4.04
CA VAL A 81 2.16 -5.33 2.80
C VAL A 81 3.53 -5.96 3.08
N TYR A 82 4.30 -5.37 4.00
CA TYR A 82 5.55 -5.98 4.45
C TYR A 82 5.33 -7.35 5.12
N ASN A 83 4.32 -7.47 6.00
CA ASN A 83 4.01 -8.72 6.69
C ASN A 83 3.54 -9.83 5.75
N LEU A 84 2.92 -9.51 4.62
CA LEU A 84 2.52 -10.51 3.62
C LEU A 84 3.72 -11.32 3.08
N ARG A 85 4.94 -10.76 3.12
CA ARG A 85 6.17 -11.49 2.78
C ARG A 85 6.51 -12.63 3.75
N ALA A 86 5.85 -12.71 4.90
CA ALA A 86 5.97 -13.84 5.83
C ALA A 86 4.96 -14.98 5.54
N SER A 87 4.24 -14.91 4.41
CA SER A 87 3.29 -15.94 3.99
C SER A 87 3.97 -17.27 3.72
N ARG A 88 3.25 -18.37 3.99
CA ARG A 88 3.79 -19.73 3.87
C ARG A 88 3.92 -20.26 2.44
N CYS A 89 3.21 -19.67 1.48
CA CYS A 89 3.19 -20.10 0.08
C CYS A 89 3.22 -18.89 -0.86
N SER A 90 3.40 -19.16 -2.17
CA SER A 90 3.50 -18.14 -3.21
C SER A 90 2.30 -17.21 -3.27
N VAL A 91 1.07 -17.70 -3.12
CA VAL A 91 -0.15 -16.87 -3.18
C VAL A 91 -0.04 -15.63 -2.28
N GLY A 92 0.29 -15.81 -1.00
CA GLY A 92 0.42 -14.67 -0.09
C GLY A 92 1.65 -13.80 -0.37
N LEU A 93 2.75 -14.40 -0.85
CA LEU A 93 3.96 -13.67 -1.24
C LEU A 93 3.70 -12.79 -2.47
N ASP A 94 3.00 -13.30 -3.47
CA ASP A 94 2.66 -12.62 -4.72
C ASP A 94 1.71 -11.46 -4.45
N ILE A 95 0.69 -11.65 -3.60
CA ILE A 95 -0.18 -10.55 -3.16
C ILE A 95 0.65 -9.46 -2.48
N GLY A 96 1.53 -9.82 -1.54
CA GLY A 96 2.43 -8.87 -0.90
C GLY A 96 3.33 -8.13 -1.89
N LYS A 97 3.90 -8.83 -2.87
CA LYS A 97 4.80 -8.24 -3.86
C LYS A 97 4.07 -7.30 -4.81
N ASN A 98 2.89 -7.67 -5.28
CA ASN A 98 2.06 -6.81 -6.13
C ASN A 98 1.66 -5.53 -5.38
N MET A 99 1.28 -5.66 -4.11
CA MET A 99 0.94 -4.50 -3.29
C MET A 99 2.13 -3.59 -2.99
N GLU A 100 3.33 -4.14 -2.83
CA GLU A 100 4.55 -3.35 -2.67
C GLU A 100 4.84 -2.52 -3.93
N VAL A 101 4.67 -3.10 -5.12
CA VAL A 101 4.79 -2.37 -6.39
C VAL A 101 3.78 -1.22 -6.47
N VAL A 102 2.55 -1.44 -6.01
CA VAL A 102 1.53 -0.38 -5.93
C VAL A 102 1.98 0.75 -5.00
N LEU A 103 2.47 0.42 -3.80
CA LEU A 103 2.95 1.41 -2.83
C LEU A 103 4.12 2.22 -3.38
N GLU A 104 5.11 1.56 -3.98
CA GLU A 104 6.33 2.20 -4.48
C GLU A 104 6.05 3.10 -5.69
N ASN A 105 5.15 2.69 -6.59
CA ASN A 105 4.89 3.44 -7.83
C ASN A 105 3.75 4.45 -7.70
N SER A 106 2.93 4.38 -6.65
CA SER A 106 1.76 5.24 -6.46
C SER A 106 1.74 5.94 -5.11
N TYR A 107 2.91 6.12 -4.50
CA TYR A 107 3.02 6.67 -3.16
C TYR A 107 2.45 8.09 -3.06
N ASN A 108 2.71 8.94 -4.06
CA ASN A 108 2.11 10.27 -4.18
C ASN A 108 0.58 10.25 -4.05
N ILE A 109 -0.10 9.34 -4.76
CA ILE A 109 -1.56 9.20 -4.74
C ILE A 109 -2.05 8.74 -3.37
N LEU A 110 -1.33 7.82 -2.74
CA LEU A 110 -1.67 7.30 -1.42
C LEU A 110 -1.41 8.32 -0.31
N TYR A 111 -0.40 9.17 -0.48
CA TYR A 111 0.03 10.15 0.51
C TYR A 111 -0.76 11.45 0.45
N ASN A 112 -1.03 11.98 -0.75
CA ASN A 112 -1.68 13.28 -0.91
C ASN A 112 -3.03 13.45 -0.19
N PRO A 113 -3.94 12.44 -0.16
CA PRO A 113 -5.19 12.53 0.59
C PRO A 113 -4.99 12.56 2.11
N VAL A 114 -3.89 11.98 2.60
CA VAL A 114 -3.66 11.76 4.03
C VAL A 114 -2.60 12.68 4.64
N LYS A 115 -1.92 13.47 3.81
CA LYS A 115 -1.01 14.54 4.21
C LYS A 115 -1.80 15.60 4.97
N LYS A 116 -1.59 15.71 6.27
CA LYS A 116 -2.05 16.87 7.04
C LYS A 116 -1.16 18.07 6.69
N TYR A 117 -1.79 19.21 6.42
CA TYR A 117 -1.16 20.50 6.10
C TYR A 117 0.02 20.81 7.02
#